data_AF-A0A6A6D5J7-F1
#
_entry.id   AF-A0A6A6D5J7-F1
#
_cell.length_a   1.000
_cell.length_b   1.000
_cell.length_c   1.000
_cell.angle_alpha   90.00
_cell.angle_beta   90.00
_cell.angle_gamma   90.00
#
_symmetry.space_group_name_H-M   'P 1'
#
loop_
_entity.id
_entity.type
_entity.pdbx_description
1 polymer ?
#
loop_
_entity_poly.entity_id
_entity_poly.type
_entity_poly.pdbx_seq_one_letter_code
_entity_poly.pdbx_strand_id
1 'polypeptide(L)'
;MDPDIAKPVSDVVYHKNPLTNGPNTEEVTPLKRCLVQLMSKTFGQAYFGSKRIGISLDGPEYASRAVPGGTSQFNPGEAEEVAWLCKHMLDYVPETTDEEPTRQVKPADIGISSPYAAQCAEIRRQLQRLAITGVTVQMLDITTGSQVQGREFEVHIVSWVKNNPGDPYDTGFITNPGQQCVLNSRARSFLISFGAYQLWCNNVANNIDQIAKKQMFYRFAKNFQETNQVIAKRDFLDGKAGLPVDTYHFQAVQLTGPQTMGQRGNRGGRSGAYSVVRGAGRGRGGPQQGGFNTPNQRAHGGWDKRGGRGRGNNNPRGGTTGQPIPKW
;
A
#
# COMPACT_ATOMS: atom_id res chain seq x y z
N MET A 1 4.12 18.06 1.21
CA MET A 1 4.67 16.90 0.49
C MET A 1 5.72 17.40 -0.46
N ASP A 2 6.89 16.79 -0.45
CA ASP A 2 8.00 17.08 -1.34
C ASP A 2 7.59 16.86 -2.82
N PRO A 3 8.05 17.69 -3.78
CA PRO A 3 7.67 17.57 -5.19
C PRO A 3 7.93 16.19 -5.80
N ASP A 4 9.00 15.51 -5.40
CA ASP A 4 9.34 14.15 -5.85
C ASP A 4 8.25 13.11 -5.53
N ILE A 5 7.46 13.39 -4.50
CA ILE A 5 6.36 12.56 -4.02
C ILE A 5 5.03 13.09 -4.59
N ALA A 6 4.84 14.41 -4.58
CA ALA A 6 3.60 15.05 -5.01
C ALA A 6 3.34 14.92 -6.51
N LYS A 7 4.40 15.01 -7.34
CA LYS A 7 4.25 14.96 -8.80
C LYS A 7 3.65 13.62 -9.28
N PRO A 8 4.18 12.44 -8.89
CA PRO A 8 3.55 11.16 -9.24
C PRO A 8 2.09 11.05 -8.77
N VAL A 9 1.76 11.54 -7.57
CA VAL A 9 0.38 11.54 -7.06
C VAL A 9 -0.51 12.43 -7.92
N SER A 10 -0.04 13.62 -8.27
CA SER A 10 -0.72 14.56 -9.17
C SER A 10 -0.98 13.93 -10.55
N ASP A 11 0.07 13.39 -11.18
CA ASP A 11 0.03 12.83 -12.53
C ASP A 11 -0.82 11.55 -12.61
N VAL A 12 -0.88 10.74 -11.55
CA VAL A 12 -1.62 9.47 -11.55
C VAL A 12 -3.06 9.66 -11.08
N VAL A 13 -3.26 10.35 -9.95
CA VAL A 13 -4.58 10.46 -9.29
C VAL A 13 -5.33 11.71 -9.75
N TYR A 14 -4.65 12.84 -9.78
CA TYR A 14 -5.24 14.15 -10.05
C TYR A 14 -5.00 14.65 -11.50
N HIS A 15 -4.72 13.74 -12.43
CA HIS A 15 -4.38 14.07 -13.84
C HIS A 15 -5.35 15.02 -14.56
N LYS A 16 -6.61 15.12 -14.13
CA LYS A 16 -7.59 16.06 -14.68
C LYS A 16 -7.47 17.47 -14.09
N ASN A 17 -7.05 17.58 -12.84
CA ASN A 17 -6.86 18.83 -12.10
C ASN A 17 -5.55 18.71 -11.30
N PRO A 18 -4.40 18.88 -11.97
CA PRO A 18 -3.10 18.65 -11.34
C PRO A 18 -2.91 19.48 -10.07
N LEU A 19 -2.27 18.88 -9.07
CA LEU A 19 -1.91 19.55 -7.83
C LEU A 19 -0.79 20.56 -8.08
N THR A 20 -0.81 21.66 -7.33
CA THR A 20 0.26 22.65 -7.28
C THR A 20 1.01 22.54 -5.96
N ASN A 21 2.32 22.78 -6.01
CA ASN A 21 3.17 22.76 -4.83
C ASN A 21 3.03 24.07 -4.05
N GLY A 22 2.94 23.96 -2.72
CA GLY A 22 3.04 25.12 -1.84
C GLY A 22 4.49 25.63 -1.73
N PRO A 23 4.70 26.88 -1.28
CA PRO A 23 6.01 27.54 -1.30
C PRO A 23 7.09 26.83 -0.47
N ASN A 24 6.71 26.10 0.59
CA ASN A 24 7.67 25.49 1.52
C ASN A 24 7.88 23.99 1.26
N THR A 25 7.39 23.45 0.14
CA THR A 25 7.46 22.00 -0.14
C THR A 25 8.88 21.54 -0.48
N GLU A 26 9.69 22.43 -1.05
CA GLU A 26 11.10 22.21 -1.44
C GLU A 26 12.09 22.58 -0.34
N GLU A 27 11.62 23.12 0.79
CA GLU A 27 12.48 23.55 1.88
C GLU A 27 13.35 22.38 2.37
N VAL A 28 14.66 22.63 2.47
CA VAL A 28 15.65 21.67 2.97
C VAL A 28 15.72 21.78 4.47
N THR A 29 15.01 20.89 5.17
CA THR A 29 15.00 20.84 6.63
C THR A 29 16.17 20.02 7.19
N PRO A 30 16.55 20.21 8.47
CA PRO A 30 17.56 19.37 9.13
C PRO A 30 17.26 17.86 9.09
N LEU A 31 15.97 17.49 9.13
CA LEU A 31 15.55 16.10 8.98
C LEU A 31 15.75 15.62 7.54
N LYS A 32 15.35 16.40 6.53
CA LYS A 32 15.56 16.03 5.12
C LYS A 32 17.03 15.79 4.80
N ARG A 33 17.94 16.63 5.33
CA ARG A 33 19.39 16.42 5.19
C ARG A 33 19.86 15.11 5.84
N CYS A 34 19.43 14.84 7.07
CA CYS A 34 19.71 13.58 7.76
C CYS A 34 19.25 12.36 6.93
N LEU A 35 18.03 12.40 6.39
CA LEU A 35 17.49 11.33 5.57
C LEU A 35 18.26 11.15 4.26
N VAL A 36 18.66 12.24 3.59
CA VAL A 36 19.52 12.16 2.39
C VAL A 36 20.86 11.51 2.72
N GLN A 37 21.53 11.95 3.79
CA GLN A 37 22.79 11.32 4.22
C GLN A 37 22.61 9.84 4.52
N LEU A 38 21.54 9.49 5.24
CA LEU A 38 21.22 8.10 5.56
C LEU A 38 21.03 7.28 4.28
N MET A 39 20.13 7.69 3.37
CA MET A 39 19.86 6.93 2.15
C MET A 39 21.12 6.79 1.27
N SER A 40 21.94 7.84 1.19
CA SER A 40 23.25 7.77 0.50
C SER A 40 24.20 6.77 1.15
N LYS A 41 24.28 6.72 2.49
CA LYS A 41 25.13 5.75 3.19
C LYS A 41 24.57 4.33 3.10
N THR A 42 23.25 4.16 3.17
CA THR A 42 22.58 2.86 3.18
C THR A 42 22.59 2.19 1.81
N PHE A 43 22.34 2.95 0.74
CA PHE A 43 22.18 2.40 -0.61
C PHE A 43 23.34 2.75 -1.55
N GLY A 44 24.27 3.60 -1.13
CA GLY A 44 25.44 3.96 -1.92
C GLY A 44 25.07 4.49 -3.30
N GLN A 45 25.71 3.91 -4.32
CA GLN A 45 25.50 4.28 -5.73
C GLN A 45 24.10 3.91 -6.26
N ALA A 46 23.31 3.12 -5.53
CA ALA A 46 21.92 2.84 -5.89
C ALA A 46 20.96 3.98 -5.52
N TYR A 47 21.38 4.93 -4.68
CA TYR A 47 20.57 6.08 -4.34
C TYR A 47 20.83 7.28 -5.25
N PHE A 48 19.84 7.61 -6.08
CA PHE A 48 19.90 8.74 -7.02
C PHE A 48 19.41 10.08 -6.43
N GLY A 49 19.38 10.23 -5.11
CA GLY A 49 18.99 11.48 -4.46
C GLY A 49 17.48 11.74 -4.39
N SER A 50 16.64 10.86 -4.95
CA SER A 50 15.19 11.06 -4.92
C SER A 50 14.60 10.92 -3.51
N LYS A 51 13.50 11.63 -3.26
CA LYS A 51 12.74 11.55 -1.99
C LYS A 51 11.66 10.48 -2.01
N ARG A 52 11.48 9.82 -3.16
CA ARG A 52 10.57 8.71 -3.36
C ARG A 52 11.36 7.50 -3.83
N ILE A 53 11.31 6.40 -3.07
CA ILE A 53 12.13 5.20 -3.31
C ILE A 53 11.24 3.96 -3.26
N GLY A 54 11.30 3.13 -4.31
CA GLY A 54 10.75 1.78 -4.34
C GLY A 54 11.86 0.76 -4.08
N ILE A 55 11.77 0.00 -2.99
CA ILE A 55 12.68 -1.11 -2.73
C ILE A 55 12.04 -2.38 -3.29
N SER A 56 12.66 -2.92 -4.35
CA SER A 56 12.19 -4.13 -5.01
C SER A 56 12.68 -5.37 -4.26
N LEU A 57 11.72 -6.13 -3.74
CA LEU A 57 11.89 -7.38 -3.01
C LEU A 57 11.27 -8.53 -3.83
N ASP A 58 12.02 -8.96 -4.83
CA ASP A 58 11.66 -10.06 -5.71
C ASP A 58 12.36 -11.35 -5.26
N GLY A 59 11.72 -12.50 -5.47
CA GLY A 59 12.26 -13.80 -5.07
C GLY A 59 11.32 -14.60 -4.17
N PRO A 60 11.52 -15.93 -4.07
CA PRO A 60 10.67 -16.82 -3.28
C PRO A 60 10.71 -16.52 -1.77
N GLU A 61 11.81 -15.99 -1.25
CA GLU A 61 11.96 -15.58 0.15
C GLU A 61 11.04 -14.41 0.52
N TYR A 62 10.65 -13.61 -0.47
CA TYR A 62 9.70 -12.51 -0.33
C TYR A 62 8.30 -12.89 -0.79
N ALA A 63 7.97 -14.18 -0.92
CA ALA A 63 6.62 -14.60 -1.30
C ALA A 63 5.58 -14.26 -0.21
N SER A 64 4.46 -13.69 -0.63
CA SER A 64 3.31 -13.39 0.23
C SER A 64 2.64 -14.67 0.74
N ARG A 65 2.11 -14.61 1.97
CA ARG A 65 1.45 -15.71 2.66
C ARG A 65 0.07 -15.29 3.16
N ALA A 66 -0.89 -16.19 3.06
CA ALA A 66 -2.21 -16.02 3.69
C ALA A 66 -2.15 -16.39 5.17
N VAL A 67 -2.90 -15.68 6.01
CA VAL A 67 -3.12 -16.09 7.40
C VAL A 67 -4.01 -17.33 7.40
N PRO A 68 -3.64 -18.43 8.10
CA PRO A 68 -4.49 -19.60 8.23
C PRO A 68 -5.88 -19.24 8.77
N GLY A 69 -6.94 -19.63 8.05
CA GLY A 69 -8.33 -19.34 8.44
C GLY A 69 -8.77 -17.88 8.28
N GLY A 70 -7.98 -17.02 7.64
CA GLY A 70 -8.31 -15.61 7.40
C GLY A 70 -8.15 -15.19 5.94
N THR A 71 -8.55 -13.94 5.65
CA THR A 71 -8.44 -13.33 4.30
C THR A 71 -7.31 -12.31 4.18
N SER A 72 -6.63 -11.99 5.29
CA SER A 72 -5.48 -11.09 5.29
C SER A 72 -4.20 -11.81 4.86
N GLN A 73 -3.25 -11.06 4.34
CA GLN A 73 -1.97 -11.56 3.86
C GLN A 73 -0.82 -10.79 4.51
N PHE A 74 0.34 -11.43 4.54
CA PHE A 74 1.57 -10.84 5.04
C PHE A 74 2.76 -11.40 4.26
N ASN A 75 3.86 -10.67 4.29
CA ASN A 75 5.12 -11.02 3.65
C ASN A 75 6.21 -10.89 4.71
N PRO A 76 6.70 -12.02 5.27
CA PRO A 76 7.63 -11.99 6.39
C PRO A 76 8.99 -11.38 6.02
N GLY A 77 9.49 -11.64 4.81
CA GLY A 77 10.75 -11.07 4.32
C GLY A 77 10.62 -9.56 4.10
N GLU A 78 9.51 -9.10 3.51
CA GLU A 78 9.25 -7.66 3.37
C GLU A 78 9.08 -6.96 4.73
N ALA A 79 8.43 -7.61 5.70
CA ALA A 79 8.27 -7.07 7.04
C ALA A 79 9.62 -6.96 7.78
N GLU A 80 10.52 -7.91 7.56
CA GLU A 80 11.89 -7.89 8.09
C GLU A 80 12.68 -6.71 7.53
N GLU A 81 12.62 -6.50 6.22
CA GLU A 81 13.29 -5.39 5.54
C GLU A 81 12.74 -4.01 5.97
N VAL A 82 11.42 -3.89 6.14
CA VAL A 82 10.78 -2.69 6.70
C VAL A 82 11.28 -2.43 8.13
N ALA A 83 11.32 -3.47 8.97
CA ALA A 83 11.77 -3.34 10.35
C ALA A 83 13.27 -3.00 10.44
N TRP A 84 14.10 -3.60 9.59
CA TRP A 84 15.52 -3.30 9.47
C TRP A 84 15.75 -1.84 9.10
N LEU A 85 15.08 -1.34 8.05
CA LEU A 85 15.26 0.05 7.62
C LEU A 85 14.75 1.03 8.67
N CYS A 86 13.62 0.73 9.32
CA CYS A 86 13.11 1.55 10.41
C CYS A 86 14.11 1.64 11.57
N LYS A 87 14.70 0.51 11.98
CA LYS A 87 15.78 0.50 12.97
C LYS A 87 16.97 1.32 12.53
N HIS A 88 17.40 1.12 11.28
CA HIS A 88 18.54 1.83 10.72
C HIS A 88 18.31 3.36 10.72
N MET A 89 17.10 3.83 10.41
CA MET A 89 16.74 5.25 10.54
C MET A 89 16.84 5.78 11.97
N LEU A 90 16.33 5.02 12.94
CA LEU A 90 16.31 5.43 14.35
C LEU A 90 17.70 5.43 14.98
N ASP A 91 18.56 4.48 14.61
CA ASP A 91 19.92 4.36 15.13
C ASP A 91 20.91 5.32 14.44
N TYR A 92 20.55 5.85 13.27
CA TYR A 92 21.47 6.69 12.49
C TYR A 92 21.76 8.04 13.18
N VAL A 93 23.03 8.30 13.40
CA VAL A 93 23.54 9.59 13.87
C VAL A 93 24.05 10.37 12.66
N PRO A 94 23.37 11.45 12.24
CA PRO A 94 23.79 12.21 11.07
C PRO A 94 25.02 13.07 11.37
N GLU A 95 25.80 13.35 10.33
CA GLU A 95 26.83 14.38 10.38
C GLU A 95 26.14 15.75 10.35
N THR A 96 26.61 16.68 11.17
CA THR A 96 26.03 18.03 11.31
C THR A 96 27.14 19.06 11.36
N THR A 97 26.93 20.21 10.71
CA THR A 97 27.77 21.41 10.86
C THR A 97 26.88 22.59 11.24
N ASP A 98 27.49 23.75 11.55
CA ASP A 98 26.75 24.97 11.87
C ASP A 98 26.02 25.53 10.64
N GLU A 99 26.62 25.40 9.45
CA GLU A 99 26.03 25.85 8.17
C GLU A 99 24.96 24.86 7.64
N GLU A 100 25.17 23.57 7.90
CA GLU A 100 24.29 22.49 7.46
C GLU A 100 23.78 21.68 8.65
N PRO A 101 22.92 22.26 9.50
CA PRO A 101 22.37 21.55 10.64
C PRO A 101 21.57 20.34 10.17
N THR A 102 21.77 19.22 10.85
CA THR A 102 20.98 17.99 10.71
C THR A 102 20.39 17.59 12.06
N ARG A 103 19.37 16.73 12.03
CA ARG A 103 18.84 16.12 13.25
C ARG A 103 18.56 14.64 13.06
N GLN A 104 18.71 13.87 14.12
CA GLN A 104 18.34 12.46 14.15
C GLN A 104 16.84 12.25 13.89
N VAL A 105 16.51 11.12 13.29
CA VAL A 105 15.12 10.69 13.06
C VAL A 105 14.52 10.25 14.39
N LYS A 106 13.29 10.72 14.67
CA LYS A 106 12.52 10.31 15.85
C LYS A 106 11.42 9.34 15.43
N PRO A 107 10.93 8.48 16.34
CA PRO A 107 9.80 7.59 16.05
C PRO A 107 8.57 8.32 15.50
N ALA A 108 8.24 9.49 16.04
CA ALA A 108 7.11 10.30 15.57
C ALA A 108 7.28 10.87 14.15
N ASP A 109 8.49 10.87 13.58
CA ASP A 109 8.72 11.27 12.20
C ASP A 109 8.29 10.18 11.21
N ILE A 110 8.16 8.92 11.67
CA ILE A 110 7.96 7.73 10.83
C ILE A 110 6.52 7.22 10.95
N GLY A 111 5.83 7.14 9.83
CA GLY A 111 4.63 6.33 9.67
C GLY A 111 4.92 5.08 8.87
N ILE A 112 4.35 3.94 9.25
CA ILE A 112 4.43 2.68 8.50
C ILE A 112 3.02 2.24 8.15
N SER A 113 2.77 1.89 6.90
CA SER A 113 1.44 1.43 6.49
C SER A 113 1.45 0.27 5.52
N SER A 114 0.40 -0.53 5.57
CA SER A 114 0.15 -1.60 4.61
C SER A 114 -1.34 -1.71 4.27
N PRO A 115 -1.71 -2.19 3.07
CA PRO A 115 -3.09 -2.61 2.79
C PRO A 115 -3.61 -3.71 3.73
N TYR A 116 -2.71 -4.48 4.37
CA TYR A 116 -3.06 -5.69 5.12
C TYR A 116 -2.77 -5.56 6.62
N ALA A 117 -3.78 -5.82 7.46
CA ALA A 117 -3.63 -5.82 8.91
C ALA A 117 -2.64 -6.89 9.41
N ALA A 118 -2.61 -8.07 8.78
CA ALA A 118 -1.65 -9.12 9.13
C ALA A 118 -0.20 -8.68 8.88
N GLN A 119 0.06 -7.89 7.83
CA GLN A 119 1.37 -7.31 7.61
C GLN A 119 1.73 -6.28 8.68
N CYS A 120 0.80 -5.43 9.09
CA CYS A 120 1.05 -4.49 10.18
C CYS A 120 1.37 -5.19 11.51
N ALA A 121 0.76 -6.35 11.77
CA ALA A 121 1.09 -7.18 12.93
C ALA A 121 2.48 -7.83 12.79
N GLU A 122 2.81 -8.31 11.60
CA GLU A 122 4.10 -8.93 11.29
C GLU A 122 5.26 -7.92 11.41
N ILE A 123 5.09 -6.69 10.90
CA ILE A 123 6.09 -5.62 11.05
C ILE A 123 6.34 -5.32 12.53
N ARG A 124 5.28 -5.21 13.35
CA ARG A 124 5.44 -5.01 14.82
C ARG A 124 6.26 -6.12 15.45
N ARG A 125 6.00 -7.37 15.06
CA ARG A 125 6.72 -8.54 15.56
C ARG A 125 8.20 -8.51 15.17
N GLN A 126 8.53 -8.08 13.95
CA GLN A 126 9.92 -7.95 13.50
C GLN A 126 10.64 -6.78 14.20
N LEU A 127 9.97 -5.63 14.42
CA LEU A 127 10.53 -4.52 15.19
C LEU A 127 10.89 -4.94 16.63
N GLN A 128 10.00 -5.70 17.29
CA GLN A 128 10.24 -6.25 18.63
C GLN A 128 11.46 -7.18 18.66
N ARG A 129 11.65 -8.00 17.62
CA ARG A 129 12.81 -8.90 17.49
C ARG A 129 14.13 -8.14 17.33
N LEU A 130 14.12 -7.00 16.65
CA LEU A 130 15.29 -6.14 16.47
C LEU A 130 15.61 -5.26 17.71
N ALA A 131 15.05 -5.61 18.86
CA ALA A 131 15.19 -4.90 20.13
C ALA A 131 14.72 -3.42 20.08
N ILE A 132 13.93 -3.04 19.07
CA ILE A 132 13.08 -1.86 19.18
C ILE A 132 11.93 -2.29 20.07
N THR A 133 12.00 -1.94 21.36
CA THR A 133 11.08 -2.45 22.38
C THR A 133 10.22 -1.35 22.96
N GLY A 134 9.11 -1.78 23.58
CA GLY A 134 8.28 -0.95 24.46
C GLY A 134 7.80 0.35 23.82
N VAL A 135 8.18 1.46 24.44
CA VAL A 135 7.71 2.83 24.11
C VAL A 135 8.03 3.21 22.67
N THR A 136 9.18 2.80 22.13
CA THR A 136 9.60 3.17 20.76
C THR A 136 8.68 2.56 19.70
N VAL A 137 8.28 1.29 19.85
CA VAL A 137 7.32 0.66 18.92
C VAL A 137 5.92 1.25 19.08
N GLN A 138 5.53 1.62 20.29
CA GLN A 138 4.24 2.26 20.54
C GLN A 138 4.17 3.69 19.98
N MET A 139 5.31 4.37 19.88
CA MET A 139 5.41 5.70 19.25
C MET A 139 5.44 5.63 17.72
N LEU A 140 5.74 4.47 17.11
CA LEU A 140 5.65 4.28 15.67
C LEU A 140 4.18 4.05 15.26
N ASP A 141 3.70 4.87 14.32
CA ASP A 141 2.35 4.70 13.80
C ASP A 141 2.34 3.61 12.71
N ILE A 142 1.94 2.39 13.07
CA ILE A 142 1.92 1.22 12.17
C ILE A 142 0.47 0.84 11.88
N THR A 143 -0.11 1.30 10.78
CA THR A 143 -1.56 1.17 10.54
C THR A 143 -1.90 0.65 9.16
N THR A 144 -3.16 0.24 8.98
CA THR A 144 -3.64 -0.09 7.64
C THR A 144 -3.84 1.18 6.79
N GLY A 145 -3.89 1.03 5.47
CA GLY A 145 -4.19 2.14 4.56
C GLY A 145 -5.53 2.85 4.83
N SER A 146 -6.52 2.15 5.39
CA SER A 146 -7.78 2.77 5.83
C SER A 146 -7.66 3.63 7.09
N GLN A 147 -6.74 3.29 7.99
CA GLN A 147 -6.56 3.97 9.28
C GLN A 147 -5.60 5.16 9.20
N VAL A 148 -4.76 5.21 8.18
CA VAL A 148 -3.78 6.28 7.96
C VAL A 148 -4.38 7.52 7.27
N GLN A 149 -5.64 7.46 6.85
CA GLN A 149 -6.31 8.58 6.17
C GLN A 149 -6.35 9.82 7.08
N GLY A 150 -5.97 10.97 6.52
CA GLY A 150 -5.92 12.25 7.24
C GLY A 150 -4.70 12.44 8.14
N ARG A 151 -3.78 11.46 8.19
CA ARG A 151 -2.48 11.59 8.87
C ARG A 151 -1.39 11.97 7.87
N GLU A 152 -0.31 12.54 8.38
CA GLU A 152 0.90 12.85 7.62
C GLU A 152 2.14 12.56 8.47
N PHE A 153 3.22 12.15 7.81
CA PHE A 153 4.49 11.82 8.45
C PHE A 153 5.63 12.49 7.69
N GLU A 154 6.75 12.75 8.35
CA GLU A 154 7.95 13.20 7.64
C GLU A 154 8.47 12.09 6.72
N VAL A 155 8.53 10.86 7.23
CA VAL A 155 8.85 9.65 6.46
C VAL A 155 7.66 8.71 6.49
N HIS A 156 7.18 8.31 5.31
CA HIS A 156 6.17 7.27 5.20
C HIS A 156 6.76 6.02 4.56
N ILE A 157 6.66 4.90 5.26
CA ILE A 157 7.06 3.58 4.79
C ILE A 157 5.81 2.80 4.38
N VAL A 158 5.75 2.32 3.16
CA VAL A 158 4.63 1.51 2.64
C VAL A 158 5.10 0.09 2.37
N SER A 159 4.37 -0.89 2.92
CA SER A 159 4.57 -2.31 2.64
C SER A 159 3.39 -2.84 1.83
N TRP A 160 3.63 -3.19 0.57
CA TRP A 160 2.61 -3.64 -0.37
C TRP A 160 2.28 -5.13 -0.27
N VAL A 161 3.15 -5.95 0.34
CA VAL A 161 2.94 -7.39 0.65
C VAL A 161 2.94 -8.31 -0.56
N LYS A 162 2.23 -7.95 -1.63
CA LYS A 162 1.89 -8.85 -2.73
C LYS A 162 3.10 -9.22 -3.57
N ASN A 163 3.52 -10.46 -3.41
CA ASN A 163 4.52 -11.10 -4.24
C ASN A 163 4.10 -12.56 -4.39
N ASN A 164 3.68 -12.92 -5.60
CA ASN A 164 3.33 -14.29 -5.96
C ASN A 164 3.97 -14.59 -7.32
N PRO A 165 5.18 -15.19 -7.34
CA PRO A 165 5.85 -15.50 -8.60
C PRO A 165 5.05 -16.45 -9.51
N GLY A 166 4.18 -17.29 -8.94
CA GLY A 166 3.32 -18.20 -9.70
C GLY A 166 2.08 -17.54 -10.30
N ASP A 167 1.63 -16.40 -9.76
CA ASP A 167 0.57 -15.57 -10.33
C ASP A 167 0.89 -14.08 -10.10
N PRO A 168 1.66 -13.45 -11.02
CA PRO A 168 2.06 -12.04 -10.91
C PRO A 168 0.88 -11.06 -10.93
N TYR A 169 -0.31 -11.52 -11.34
CA TYR A 169 -1.51 -10.70 -11.45
C TYR A 169 -2.39 -10.76 -10.20
N ASP A 170 -2.07 -11.63 -9.23
CA ASP A 170 -2.67 -11.64 -7.89
C ASP A 170 -2.19 -10.45 -7.04
N THR A 171 -2.68 -9.27 -7.43
CA THR A 171 -2.37 -8.00 -6.79
C THR A 171 -3.37 -7.62 -5.68
N GLY A 172 -4.45 -8.39 -5.50
CA GLY A 172 -5.39 -8.25 -4.38
C GLY A 172 -5.80 -6.80 -4.05
N PHE A 173 -5.64 -6.39 -2.80
CA PHE A 173 -6.06 -5.07 -2.32
C PHE A 173 -5.11 -3.94 -2.68
N ILE A 174 -3.90 -4.23 -3.15
CA ILE A 174 -2.96 -3.17 -3.53
C ILE A 174 -3.49 -2.40 -4.74
N THR A 175 -4.41 -2.94 -5.54
CA THR A 175 -4.98 -2.23 -6.69
C THR A 175 -6.12 -1.30 -6.34
N ASN A 176 -6.54 -1.23 -5.07
CA ASN A 176 -7.61 -0.34 -4.65
C ASN A 176 -7.20 1.14 -4.86
N PRO A 177 -7.92 1.92 -5.69
CA PRO A 177 -7.51 3.29 -6.02
C PRO A 177 -7.49 4.23 -4.81
N GLY A 178 -8.45 4.09 -3.89
CA GLY A 178 -8.50 4.90 -2.68
C GLY A 178 -7.28 4.65 -1.79
N GLN A 179 -6.92 3.38 -1.58
CA GLN A 179 -5.71 3.04 -0.82
C GLN A 179 -4.44 3.46 -1.54
N GLN A 180 -4.36 3.34 -2.87
CA GLN A 180 -3.21 3.81 -3.64
C GLN A 180 -2.99 5.31 -3.47
N CYS A 181 -4.05 6.12 -3.61
CA CYS A 181 -3.97 7.55 -3.36
C CYS A 181 -3.50 7.83 -1.93
N VAL A 182 -4.15 7.25 -0.93
CA VAL A 182 -3.82 7.48 0.48
C VAL A 182 -2.37 7.09 0.78
N LEU A 183 -1.96 5.87 0.44
CA LEU A 183 -0.64 5.34 0.78
C LEU A 183 0.51 6.06 0.07
N ASN A 184 0.32 6.56 -1.15
CA ASN A 184 1.36 7.33 -1.84
C ASN A 184 1.40 8.81 -1.44
N SER A 185 0.52 9.27 -0.53
CA SER A 185 0.34 10.71 -0.24
C SER A 185 0.49 11.11 1.24
N ARG A 186 0.94 10.22 2.14
CA ARG A 186 1.11 10.58 3.57
C ARG A 186 2.49 11.14 3.91
N ALA A 187 3.47 10.95 3.03
CA ALA A 187 4.82 11.46 3.23
C ALA A 187 4.91 12.97 2.99
N ARG A 188 5.56 13.69 3.91
CA ARG A 188 5.94 15.10 3.73
C ARG A 188 7.32 15.22 3.11
N SER A 189 8.29 14.42 3.57
CA SER A 189 9.71 14.54 3.21
C SER A 189 10.24 13.33 2.45
N PHE A 190 9.93 12.10 2.86
CA PHE A 190 10.37 10.88 2.17
C PHE A 190 9.28 9.82 2.09
N LEU A 191 9.11 9.22 0.91
CA LEU A 191 8.26 8.05 0.69
C LEU A 191 9.15 6.85 0.35
N ILE A 192 9.07 5.80 1.15
CA ILE A 192 9.80 4.56 0.91
C ILE A 192 8.80 3.43 0.82
N SER A 193 8.78 2.70 -0.29
CA SER A 193 7.80 1.65 -0.53
C SER A 193 8.47 0.33 -0.86
N PHE A 194 8.03 -0.75 -0.23
CA PHE A 194 8.55 -2.09 -0.42
C PHE A 194 7.55 -2.95 -1.19
N GLY A 195 8.03 -3.74 -2.13
CA GLY A 195 7.21 -4.69 -2.88
C GLY A 195 7.95 -5.33 -4.05
N ALA A 196 7.27 -6.15 -4.83
CA ALA A 196 7.85 -6.86 -5.97
C ALA A 196 7.79 -6.02 -7.26
N TYR A 197 8.46 -4.86 -7.26
CA TYR A 197 8.39 -3.89 -8.36
C TYR A 197 8.85 -4.48 -9.69
N GLN A 198 9.91 -5.30 -9.72
CA GLN A 198 10.35 -5.95 -10.96
C GLN A 198 9.27 -6.91 -11.45
N LEU A 199 8.73 -7.76 -10.58
CA LEU A 199 7.64 -8.67 -10.94
C LEU A 199 6.45 -7.91 -11.52
N TRP A 200 5.98 -6.85 -10.86
CA TRP A 200 4.82 -6.11 -11.31
C TRP A 200 5.07 -5.39 -12.64
N CYS A 201 6.19 -4.69 -12.76
CA CYS A 201 6.51 -3.94 -13.96
C CYS A 201 6.75 -4.84 -15.19
N ASN A 202 7.45 -5.97 -15.02
CA ASN A 202 7.70 -6.91 -16.12
C ASN A 202 6.40 -7.55 -16.64
N ASN A 203 5.41 -7.77 -15.77
CA ASN A 203 4.15 -8.41 -16.15
C ASN A 203 3.08 -7.41 -16.66
N VAL A 204 3.28 -6.11 -16.48
CA VAL A 204 2.47 -5.02 -17.08
C VAL A 204 2.64 -4.95 -18.59
N ALA A 205 3.79 -5.31 -19.16
CA ALA A 205 3.98 -5.23 -20.61
C ALA A 205 3.08 -6.19 -21.41
N ASN A 206 2.55 -7.25 -20.77
CA ASN A 206 1.98 -8.40 -21.46
C ASN A 206 0.44 -8.52 -21.39
N ASN A 207 -0.29 -7.62 -20.69
CA ASN A 207 -1.73 -7.78 -20.50
C ASN A 207 -2.53 -6.47 -20.34
N ILE A 208 -2.86 -5.83 -21.47
CA ILE A 208 -3.52 -4.52 -21.54
C ILE A 208 -4.88 -4.49 -20.81
N ASP A 209 -5.67 -5.56 -20.87
CA ASP A 209 -7.03 -5.59 -20.31
C ASP A 209 -7.06 -5.66 -18.78
N GLN A 210 -6.12 -6.39 -18.17
CA GLN A 210 -5.97 -6.44 -16.71
C GLN A 210 -5.46 -5.10 -16.15
N ILE A 211 -4.57 -4.43 -16.89
CA ILE A 211 -4.08 -3.09 -16.55
C ILE A 211 -5.22 -2.08 -16.59
N ALA A 212 -6.14 -2.20 -17.56
CA ALA A 212 -7.24 -1.24 -17.73
C ALA A 212 -8.17 -1.13 -16.51
N LYS A 213 -8.29 -2.20 -15.70
CA LYS A 213 -9.08 -2.19 -14.45
C LYS A 213 -8.25 -1.80 -13.22
N LYS A 214 -6.93 -1.96 -13.29
CA LYS A 214 -5.96 -1.76 -12.19
C LYS A 214 -5.01 -0.58 -12.46
N GLN A 215 -5.45 0.36 -13.32
CA GLN A 215 -4.59 1.37 -13.95
C GLN A 215 -3.80 2.18 -12.94
N MET A 216 -4.42 2.59 -11.82
CA MET A 216 -3.75 3.45 -10.85
C MET A 216 -2.50 2.81 -10.25
N PHE A 217 -2.61 1.56 -9.78
CA PHE A 217 -1.49 0.83 -9.21
C PHE A 217 -0.35 0.67 -10.22
N TYR A 218 -0.67 0.19 -11.42
CA TYR A 218 0.35 -0.03 -12.45
C TYR A 218 0.94 1.27 -12.99
N ARG A 219 0.19 2.38 -13.01
CA ARG A 219 0.73 3.71 -13.30
C ARG A 219 1.73 4.15 -12.25
N PHE A 220 1.47 3.93 -10.95
CA PHE A 220 2.44 4.21 -9.90
C PHE A 220 3.70 3.33 -10.01
N ALA A 221 3.52 2.01 -10.20
CA ALA A 221 4.64 1.07 -10.35
C ALA A 221 5.51 1.41 -11.57
N LYS A 222 4.88 1.68 -12.72
CA LYS A 222 5.57 2.11 -13.94
C LYS A 222 6.27 3.46 -13.74
N ASN A 223 5.62 4.43 -13.09
CA ASN A 223 6.24 5.72 -12.82
C ASN A 223 7.49 5.59 -11.94
N PHE A 224 7.48 4.74 -10.91
CA PHE A 224 8.68 4.43 -10.12
C PHE A 224 9.84 3.93 -11.00
N GLN A 225 9.55 3.08 -11.99
CA GLN A 225 10.56 2.55 -12.90
C GLN A 225 11.06 3.60 -13.90
N GLU A 226 10.15 4.35 -14.54
CA GLU A 226 10.50 5.37 -15.54
C GLU A 226 11.30 6.55 -14.95
N THR A 227 11.18 6.79 -13.63
CA THR A 227 11.93 7.85 -12.93
C THR A 227 13.19 7.32 -12.23
N ASN A 228 13.58 6.07 -12.45
CA ASN A 228 14.73 5.43 -11.79
C ASN A 228 14.66 5.50 -10.25
N GLN A 229 13.45 5.43 -9.70
CA GLN A 229 13.20 5.48 -8.26
C GLN A 229 13.13 4.07 -7.64
N VAL A 230 13.36 3.00 -8.41
CA VAL A 230 13.38 1.61 -7.91
C VAL A 230 14.81 1.15 -7.66
N ILE A 231 15.07 0.62 -6.46
CA ILE A 231 16.31 -0.03 -6.06
C ILE A 231 16.01 -1.50 -5.80
N ALA A 232 16.65 -2.42 -6.52
CA ALA A 232 16.54 -3.83 -6.19
C ALA A 232 17.40 -4.16 -4.97
N LYS A 233 16.89 -4.98 -4.04
CA LYS A 233 17.64 -5.39 -2.84
C LYS A 233 19.00 -5.99 -3.15
N ARG A 234 19.07 -6.86 -4.17
CA ARG A 234 20.33 -7.46 -4.64
C ARG A 234 21.36 -6.42 -5.08
N ASP A 235 20.92 -5.34 -5.74
CA ASP A 235 21.84 -4.41 -6.40
C ASP A 235 22.63 -3.60 -5.37
N PHE A 236 21.98 -3.18 -4.27
CA PHE A 236 22.69 -2.47 -3.20
C PHE A 236 23.49 -3.40 -2.29
N LEU A 237 23.08 -4.66 -2.10
CA LEU A 237 23.90 -5.65 -1.39
C LEU A 237 25.21 -5.96 -2.14
N ASP A 238 25.14 -5.96 -3.47
CA ASP A 238 26.30 -6.15 -4.35
C ASP A 238 27.16 -4.88 -4.51
N GLY A 239 26.79 -3.77 -3.86
CA GLY A 239 27.46 -2.47 -3.99
C GLY A 239 27.42 -1.88 -5.40
N LYS A 240 26.47 -2.33 -6.24
CA LYS A 240 26.32 -1.84 -7.61
C LYS A 240 25.64 -0.48 -7.58
N ALA A 241 25.99 0.39 -8.54
CA ALA A 241 25.08 1.47 -8.92
C ALA A 241 23.75 0.80 -9.24
N GLY A 242 22.68 1.22 -8.57
CA GLY A 242 21.36 0.64 -8.71
C GLY A 242 21.08 0.61 -10.20
N LEU A 243 21.11 -0.58 -10.79
CA LEU A 243 20.83 -0.68 -12.21
C LEU A 243 19.35 -0.32 -12.30
N PRO A 244 18.96 0.69 -13.10
CA PRO A 244 17.57 1.07 -13.23
C PRO A 244 16.83 -0.12 -13.81
N VAL A 245 16.28 -1.01 -12.96
CA VAL A 245 15.77 -2.37 -13.28
C VAL A 245 16.08 -2.71 -14.73
N ASP A 246 17.35 -3.04 -15.00
CA ASP A 246 17.96 -2.89 -16.32
C ASP A 246 17.03 -3.42 -17.41
N THR A 247 16.65 -2.53 -18.35
CA THR A 247 16.57 -2.81 -19.79
C THR A 247 16.07 -4.21 -20.22
N TYR A 248 15.05 -4.78 -19.58
CA TYR A 248 14.19 -5.75 -20.25
C TYR A 248 13.39 -4.97 -21.28
N HIS A 249 13.77 -5.11 -22.55
CA HIS A 249 13.20 -4.43 -23.71
C HIS A 249 11.71 -4.10 -23.56
N PHE A 250 11.42 -2.88 -23.12
CA PHE A 250 10.11 -2.28 -23.24
C PHE A 250 9.96 -1.90 -24.71
N GLN A 251 9.23 -2.70 -25.49
CA GLN A 251 8.52 -2.12 -26.62
C GLN A 251 7.38 -1.32 -26.01
N ALA A 252 7.58 0.00 -25.94
CA ALA A 252 6.50 0.93 -25.68
C ALA A 252 5.44 0.71 -26.76
N VAL A 253 4.38 -0.03 -26.43
CA VAL A 253 3.17 0.00 -27.25
C VAL A 253 2.64 1.42 -27.12
N GLN A 254 2.80 2.21 -28.19
CA GLN A 254 2.15 3.50 -28.30
C GLN A 254 0.66 3.28 -28.06
N LEU A 255 0.16 3.86 -26.97
CA LEU A 255 -1.27 3.97 -26.70
C LEU A 255 -1.85 4.89 -27.77
N THR A 256 -2.18 4.34 -28.95
CA THR A 256 -3.06 5.03 -29.87
C THR A 256 -4.43 5.06 -29.21
N GLY A 257 -4.90 6.27 -28.91
CA GLY A 257 -6.25 6.48 -28.39
C GLY A 257 -7.29 5.83 -29.32
N PRO A 258 -8.54 5.64 -28.84
CA PRO A 258 -9.59 5.06 -29.66
C PRO A 258 -9.69 5.86 -30.97
N GLN A 259 -9.30 5.23 -32.07
CA GLN A 259 -9.52 5.78 -33.39
C GLN A 259 -11.02 6.04 -33.50
N THR A 260 -11.35 7.31 -33.71
CA THR A 260 -12.67 7.73 -34.14
C THR A 260 -13.12 6.79 -35.25
N MET A 261 -14.23 6.09 -35.01
CA MET A 261 -14.93 5.30 -36.02
C MET A 261 -15.41 6.27 -37.11
N GLY A 262 -14.52 6.57 -38.05
CA GLY A 262 -14.81 7.23 -39.29
C GLY A 262 -15.62 6.28 -40.16
N GLN A 263 -16.81 6.76 -40.54
CA GLN A 263 -17.60 6.39 -41.71
C GLN A 263 -17.19 5.11 -42.46
N ARG A 264 -18.03 4.06 -42.34
CA ARG A 264 -18.22 3.12 -43.44
C ARG A 264 -19.65 3.24 -43.94
N GLY A 265 -19.76 3.86 -45.11
CA GLY A 265 -20.95 3.82 -45.93
C GLY A 265 -21.23 2.42 -46.46
N ASN A 266 -22.54 2.16 -46.57
CA ASN A 266 -23.19 1.56 -47.73
C ASN A 266 -22.68 0.19 -48.22
N ARG A 267 -23.38 -0.88 -47.80
CA ARG A 267 -23.70 -2.04 -48.64
C ARG A 267 -25.04 -2.61 -48.18
N GLY A 268 -26.02 -2.57 -49.07
CA GLY A 268 -27.37 -3.09 -48.86
C GLY A 268 -27.43 -4.61 -48.86
N GLY A 269 -28.59 -5.15 -48.49
CA GLY A 269 -28.87 -6.58 -48.59
C GLY A 269 -30.03 -7.04 -47.70
N ARG A 270 -31.25 -6.86 -48.21
CA ARG A 270 -32.52 -7.49 -47.85
C ARG A 270 -32.46 -8.81 -47.05
N SER A 271 -33.29 -8.90 -46.01
CA SER A 271 -34.42 -9.84 -45.85
C SER A 271 -34.83 -9.87 -44.37
N GLY A 272 -36.03 -9.44 -44.01
CA GLY A 272 -37.14 -10.37 -43.80
C GLY A 272 -37.64 -10.25 -42.37
N ALA A 273 -38.37 -9.16 -42.08
CA ALA A 273 -39.07 -8.98 -40.81
C ALA A 273 -40.45 -9.63 -40.90
N TYR A 274 -40.72 -10.60 -40.03
CA TYR A 274 -42.08 -10.96 -39.63
C TYR A 274 -42.17 -10.80 -38.12
N SER A 275 -43.04 -9.87 -37.71
CA SER A 275 -43.45 -9.65 -36.34
C SER A 275 -44.70 -10.48 -36.03
N VAL A 276 -44.67 -11.12 -34.85
CA VAL A 276 -45.74 -11.23 -33.84
C VAL A 276 -47.11 -11.74 -34.29
N VAL A 277 -47.59 -12.86 -33.72
CA VAL A 277 -48.81 -12.92 -32.86
C VAL A 277 -48.85 -14.22 -32.02
N ARG A 278 -49.27 -14.01 -30.76
CA ARG A 278 -49.64 -14.85 -29.61
C ARG A 278 -50.46 -16.14 -29.86
N GLY A 279 -50.36 -17.05 -28.87
CA GLY A 279 -51.45 -17.95 -28.42
C GLY A 279 -50.92 -19.30 -27.90
N ALA A 280 -50.77 -19.51 -26.59
CA ALA A 280 -51.76 -20.06 -25.66
C ALA A 280 -51.90 -21.61 -25.68
N GLY A 281 -51.67 -22.25 -24.52
CA GLY A 281 -51.99 -23.66 -24.22
C GLY A 281 -50.98 -24.26 -23.22
N ARG A 282 -51.21 -24.25 -21.89
CA ARG A 282 -51.98 -25.22 -21.06
C ARG A 282 -51.58 -26.70 -21.26
N GLY A 283 -51.07 -27.32 -20.19
CA GLY A 283 -50.97 -28.77 -19.94
C GLY A 283 -49.93 -29.04 -18.83
N ARG A 284 -50.29 -29.08 -17.53
CA ARG A 284 -50.81 -30.22 -16.73
C ARG A 284 -50.00 -31.53 -16.88
N GLY A 285 -49.39 -31.97 -15.78
CA GLY A 285 -48.95 -33.35 -15.57
C GLY A 285 -47.82 -33.53 -14.55
N GLY A 286 -48.13 -33.62 -13.24
CA GLY A 286 -47.35 -34.47 -12.31
C GLY A 286 -47.91 -35.90 -12.32
N PRO A 287 -47.66 -36.79 -11.32
CA PRO A 287 -46.82 -36.63 -10.12
C PRO A 287 -46.07 -37.94 -9.66
N GLN A 288 -45.48 -37.89 -8.44
CA GLN A 288 -45.19 -39.01 -7.49
C GLN A 288 -43.98 -39.96 -7.79
N GLN A 289 -43.24 -40.56 -6.83
CA GLN A 289 -43.23 -40.60 -5.35
C GLN A 289 -41.94 -41.29 -4.83
N GLY A 290 -41.62 -41.07 -3.54
CA GLY A 290 -40.91 -42.01 -2.65
C GLY A 290 -39.45 -41.64 -2.34
N GLY A 291 -38.97 -41.37 -1.12
CA GLY A 291 -39.48 -41.65 0.23
C GLY A 291 -38.59 -42.70 0.92
N PHE A 292 -37.85 -42.34 1.98
CA PHE A 292 -37.74 -43.09 3.26
C PHE A 292 -36.69 -42.49 4.24
N ASN A 293 -37.25 -42.11 5.40
CA ASN A 293 -36.82 -41.98 6.80
C ASN A 293 -35.37 -42.18 7.32
N THR A 294 -35.12 -41.34 8.34
CA THR A 294 -34.13 -41.34 9.45
C THR A 294 -34.32 -42.51 10.45
N PRO A 295 -33.39 -42.74 11.42
CA PRO A 295 -33.47 -42.11 12.75
C PRO A 295 -32.08 -41.74 13.37
N ASN A 296 -31.93 -40.55 13.99
CA ASN A 296 -32.06 -40.26 15.44
C ASN A 296 -30.88 -40.73 16.31
N GLN A 297 -30.15 -39.78 16.93
CA GLN A 297 -29.74 -39.89 18.34
C GLN A 297 -29.40 -38.51 18.93
N ARG A 298 -30.09 -38.23 20.04
CA ARG A 298 -29.92 -37.11 20.98
C ARG A 298 -28.81 -37.45 21.98
N ALA A 299 -28.17 -36.43 22.57
CA ALA A 299 -27.89 -36.37 24.02
C ALA A 299 -27.19 -35.06 24.44
N HIS A 300 -27.83 -34.37 25.39
CA HIS A 300 -27.29 -33.66 26.59
C HIS A 300 -26.20 -32.57 26.43
N GLY A 301 -26.24 -31.43 27.13
CA GLY A 301 -27.10 -30.98 28.22
C GLY A 301 -27.00 -29.46 28.41
N GLY A 302 -28.04 -28.91 29.03
CA GLY A 302 -28.14 -27.50 29.38
C GLY A 302 -27.41 -27.16 30.67
N TRP A 303 -26.98 -25.91 30.78
CA TRP A 303 -26.74 -25.23 32.05
C TRP A 303 -27.52 -23.93 32.06
N ASP A 304 -28.24 -23.75 33.17
CA ASP A 304 -29.24 -22.75 33.42
C ASP A 304 -28.67 -21.79 34.48
N LYS A 305 -29.08 -20.52 34.40
CA LYS A 305 -29.30 -19.57 35.51
C LYS A 305 -28.14 -18.83 36.22
N ARG A 306 -28.32 -17.50 36.18
CA ARG A 306 -28.47 -16.51 37.29
C ARG A 306 -27.29 -15.61 37.67
N GLY A 307 -27.67 -14.35 37.92
CA GLY A 307 -26.95 -13.30 38.67
C GLY A 307 -26.42 -12.22 37.73
N GLY A 308 -26.72 -10.93 37.84
CA GLY A 308 -27.27 -10.15 38.94
C GLY A 308 -26.55 -8.80 38.96
N ARG A 309 -27.33 -7.72 38.76
CA ARG A 309 -27.16 -6.30 39.16
C ARG A 309 -25.75 -5.78 39.54
N GLY A 310 -25.40 -4.62 38.98
CA GLY A 310 -24.42 -3.71 39.60
C GLY A 310 -24.26 -2.38 38.87
N ARG A 311 -25.13 -1.41 39.19
CA ARG A 311 -24.91 0.02 38.89
C ARG A 311 -23.75 0.54 39.74
N GLY A 312 -22.89 1.38 39.18
CA GLY A 312 -21.81 2.05 39.91
C GLY A 312 -21.32 3.28 39.18
N ASN A 313 -22.11 4.35 39.24
CA ASN A 313 -21.73 5.72 38.91
C ASN A 313 -20.73 6.19 39.97
N ASN A 314 -19.59 6.80 39.60
CA ASN A 314 -18.88 7.70 40.49
C ASN A 314 -17.99 8.69 39.71
N ASN A 315 -18.53 9.90 39.62
CA ASN A 315 -17.79 11.14 39.39
C ASN A 315 -17.22 11.60 40.75
N PRO A 316 -16.07 12.28 40.77
CA PRO A 316 -15.89 13.38 41.71
C PRO A 316 -15.70 14.70 40.97
N ARG A 317 -16.56 15.66 41.33
CA ARG A 317 -16.33 17.10 41.17
C ARG A 317 -15.50 17.60 42.35
N GLY A 318 -14.71 18.64 42.10
CA GLY A 318 -14.10 19.53 43.10
C GLY A 318 -12.62 19.73 42.79
N GLY A 319 -12.07 20.92 42.70
CA GLY A 319 -12.56 22.27 42.95
C GLY A 319 -11.44 23.26 42.59
N THR A 320 -11.85 24.48 42.29
CA THR A 320 -11.07 25.65 41.89
C THR A 320 -10.17 26.22 42.99
N THR A 321 -8.96 26.65 42.63
CA THR A 321 -8.30 27.88 43.13
C THR A 321 -7.26 28.35 42.11
N GLY A 322 -7.31 29.62 41.72
CA GLY A 322 -6.43 30.23 40.72
C GLY A 322 -5.22 30.98 41.30
N GLN A 323 -4.66 31.84 40.42
CA GLN A 323 -3.57 32.85 40.59
C GLN A 323 -2.17 32.40 40.08
N PRO A 324 -1.29 33.32 39.61
CA PRO A 324 -1.12 33.60 38.18
C PRO A 324 0.34 33.50 37.65
N ILE A 325 0.47 33.80 36.35
CA ILE A 325 1.65 33.93 35.48
C ILE A 325 2.86 34.67 36.13
N PRO A 326 4.10 34.30 35.75
CA PRO A 326 5.11 35.30 35.40
C PRO A 326 5.58 35.18 33.95
N LYS A 327 5.64 36.35 33.30
CA LYS A 327 6.33 36.60 32.04
C LYS A 327 7.83 36.53 32.27
N TRP A 328 8.54 35.84 31.37
CA TRP A 328 9.87 36.19 30.87
C TRP A 328 9.93 35.76 29.41
#